data_AF-X6KYB8-F1
#
_entry.id   AF-X6KYB8-F1
#
_cell.length_a   1.000
_cell.length_b   1.000
_cell.length_c   1.000
_cell.angle_alpha   90.00
_cell.angle_beta   90.00
_cell.angle_gamma   90.00
#
_symmetry.space_group_name_H-M   'P 1'
#
loop_
_entity.id
_entity.type
_entity.pdbx_description
1 polymer ?
#
loop_
_entity_poly.entity_id
_entity_poly.type
_entity_poly.pdbx_seq_one_letter_code
_entity_poly.pdbx_strand_id
1 'polypeptide(L)'
;MSDTTSPRTERIAPGEKIRCDACPVMCYIAEGRAGACDRYANEGGELVRLDPLTILENRADAPLVPFLDREWDGEIVSGEDTFITAIGSGTTYPDYKPAPFIVSARVADADMITVVTEGIFSYCGTKVKIDTDRHLGSECAPVRSAGEVIGHVTTSEYGSQMLSLGGVHHLTGGSKKEGRETCAALLALCNGEEVALTIDGGAELQITAGQAPVVNGQREERMRVGCGSATVGMFAAQWQGLVDEVVVVDDHITGVMSEHQAGKVIGWAPSGIRIKGRRSTPGRYFQVAEPGTGWGGTDLTDPLAILDDWQEKKGARPGLSLLMVSTTGEHAAYFELDEALRPVQQEMPDRLLPSVRRIEENCEPSQASVLFMAGAGGSLRSGVTENPVSLTRSVQSRLTRVTCGGAPVFMWPGGGITFMADVTQMPKNAFGYVPTPALVAPIEFTMPAADYAALGGHMDYVMPLADALKGAKGRQNDHRLSGQRSETPRPGLPWPGKRGAS
;
A
#
# COMPACT_ATOMS: atom_id res chain seq x y z
N MET A 1 -38.78 -33.94 -31.35
CA MET A 1 -39.01 -32.74 -32.18
C MET A 1 -39.79 -31.75 -31.33
N SER A 2 -39.08 -30.80 -30.72
CA SER A 2 -39.64 -29.56 -30.18
C SER A 2 -38.48 -28.56 -30.23
N ASP A 3 -38.51 -27.77 -31.29
CA ASP A 3 -37.52 -26.78 -31.67
C ASP A 3 -37.65 -25.58 -30.73
N THR A 4 -36.76 -25.45 -29.76
CA THR A 4 -36.65 -24.25 -28.91
C THR A 4 -35.66 -23.31 -29.56
N THR A 5 -36.19 -22.45 -30.41
CA THR A 5 -35.51 -21.35 -31.07
C THR A 5 -34.92 -20.40 -30.02
N SER A 6 -33.58 -20.30 -30.00
CA SER A 6 -32.85 -19.25 -29.27
C SER A 6 -33.32 -17.87 -29.77
N PRO A 7 -33.54 -16.87 -28.89
CA PRO A 7 -33.95 -15.54 -29.34
C PRO A 7 -32.84 -14.95 -30.22
N ARG A 8 -33.20 -14.65 -31.48
CA ARG A 8 -32.35 -13.89 -32.40
C ARG A 8 -32.14 -12.50 -31.80
N THR A 9 -30.88 -12.12 -31.64
CA THR A 9 -30.46 -10.75 -31.36
C THR A 9 -30.93 -9.86 -32.52
N GLU A 10 -32.07 -9.18 -32.35
CA GLU A 10 -32.45 -8.09 -33.23
C GLU A 10 -31.38 -7.02 -33.11
N ARG A 11 -30.73 -6.68 -34.24
CA ARG A 11 -29.81 -5.54 -34.30
C ARG A 11 -30.61 -4.27 -34.05
N ILE A 12 -30.47 -3.79 -32.82
CA ILE A 12 -30.88 -2.48 -32.30
C ILE A 12 -30.40 -1.38 -33.27
N ALA A 13 -31.25 -0.38 -33.54
CA ALA A 13 -30.98 0.66 -34.53
C ALA A 13 -29.88 1.65 -34.06
N PRO A 14 -29.08 2.24 -34.97
CA PRO A 14 -28.10 3.27 -34.61
C PRO A 14 -28.78 4.45 -33.88
N GLY A 15 -28.40 4.69 -32.62
CA GLY A 15 -28.97 5.75 -31.76
C GLY A 15 -29.71 5.25 -30.52
N GLU A 16 -29.86 3.93 -30.35
CA GLU A 16 -30.52 3.37 -29.16
C GLU A 16 -29.57 3.32 -27.94
N LYS A 17 -30.13 3.57 -26.75
CA LYS A 17 -29.40 3.42 -25.49
C LYS A 17 -29.49 1.98 -25.01
N ILE A 18 -28.37 1.38 -24.65
CA ILE A 18 -28.36 0.09 -23.94
C ILE A 18 -28.45 0.31 -22.43
N ARG A 19 -29.01 -0.64 -21.70
CA ARG A 19 -28.93 -0.67 -20.23
C ARG A 19 -27.75 -1.53 -19.83
N CYS A 20 -26.77 -0.94 -19.14
CA CYS A 20 -25.66 -1.69 -18.57
C CYS A 20 -26.12 -2.38 -17.28
N ASP A 21 -25.79 -3.65 -17.12
CA ASP A 21 -26.10 -4.49 -15.96
C ASP A 21 -24.84 -4.97 -15.24
N ALA A 22 -23.71 -4.29 -15.42
CA ALA A 22 -22.46 -4.60 -14.73
C ALA A 22 -22.40 -4.09 -13.28
N CYS A 23 -23.36 -3.28 -12.82
CA CYS A 23 -23.42 -2.82 -11.43
C CYS A 23 -24.83 -2.37 -11.01
N PRO A 24 -25.10 -2.16 -9.71
CA PRO A 24 -26.41 -1.75 -9.20
C PRO A 24 -26.98 -0.45 -9.76
N VAL A 25 -26.13 0.44 -10.32
CA VAL A 25 -26.56 1.72 -10.90
C VAL A 25 -27.42 1.50 -12.15
N MET A 26 -27.15 0.43 -12.90
CA MET A 26 -27.88 0.05 -14.11
C MET A 26 -28.08 1.20 -15.12
N CYS A 27 -27.02 1.95 -15.41
CA CYS A 27 -27.09 3.17 -16.23
C CYS A 27 -27.44 2.87 -17.70
N TYR A 28 -28.07 3.84 -18.37
CA TYR A 28 -28.33 3.80 -19.81
C TYR A 28 -27.19 4.48 -20.58
N ILE A 29 -26.60 3.78 -21.54
CA ILE A 29 -25.42 4.23 -22.29
C ILE A 29 -25.82 4.47 -23.75
N ALA A 30 -25.65 5.70 -24.23
CA ALA A 30 -25.88 6.05 -25.63
C ALA A 30 -24.76 5.50 -26.54
N GLU A 31 -25.09 5.20 -27.79
CA GLU A 31 -24.13 4.74 -28.81
C GLU A 31 -22.88 5.62 -28.86
N GLY A 32 -21.69 5.00 -28.87
CA GLY A 32 -20.40 5.68 -28.91
C GLY A 32 -20.02 6.43 -27.63
N ARG A 33 -20.70 6.17 -26.51
CA ARG A 33 -20.41 6.80 -25.20
C ARG A 33 -20.00 5.77 -24.17
N ALA A 34 -19.20 6.21 -23.20
CA ALA A 34 -18.95 5.48 -21.96
C ALA A 34 -20.13 5.63 -20.99
N GLY A 35 -20.33 4.61 -20.16
CA GLY A 35 -21.23 4.64 -19.01
C GLY A 35 -20.65 5.45 -17.86
N ALA A 36 -21.45 5.65 -16.81
CA ALA A 36 -21.11 6.56 -15.71
C ALA A 36 -19.87 6.16 -14.86
N CYS A 37 -19.30 4.97 -15.08
CA CYS A 37 -18.09 4.49 -14.41
C CYS A 37 -16.85 4.48 -15.32
N ASP A 38 -16.99 4.87 -16.59
CA ASP A 38 -15.96 4.83 -17.63
C ASP A 38 -15.36 3.44 -17.92
N ARG A 39 -15.85 2.37 -17.27
CA ARG A 39 -15.40 0.97 -17.48
C ARG A 39 -16.07 0.29 -18.67
N TYR A 40 -17.27 0.73 -19.02
CA TYR A 40 -18.09 0.13 -20.08
C TYR A 40 -18.60 1.18 -21.06
N ALA A 41 -18.73 0.82 -22.33
CA ALA A 41 -19.30 1.64 -23.38
C ALA A 41 -20.38 0.91 -24.17
N ASN A 42 -21.15 1.67 -24.96
CA ASN A 42 -22.06 1.14 -25.96
C ASN A 42 -21.41 1.28 -27.34
N GLU A 43 -21.11 0.15 -27.99
CA GLU A 43 -20.59 0.14 -29.37
C GLU A 43 -21.44 -0.82 -30.22
N GLY A 44 -22.16 -0.28 -31.20
CA GLY A 44 -23.02 -1.06 -32.08
C GLY A 44 -24.21 -1.71 -31.36
N GLY A 45 -24.71 -1.10 -30.29
CA GLY A 45 -25.76 -1.69 -29.45
C GLY A 45 -25.29 -2.83 -28.53
N GLU A 46 -23.97 -3.03 -28.39
CA GLU A 46 -23.37 -4.02 -27.49
C GLU A 46 -22.64 -3.34 -26.33
N LEU A 47 -22.72 -3.95 -25.14
CA LEU A 47 -21.95 -3.50 -23.98
C LEU A 47 -20.49 -3.94 -24.15
N VAL A 48 -19.55 -2.98 -24.13
CA VAL A 48 -18.11 -3.24 -24.28
C VAL A 48 -17.37 -2.86 -23.01
N ARG A 49 -16.57 -3.78 -22.45
CA ARG A 49 -15.61 -3.50 -21.38
C ARG A 49 -14.40 -2.80 -22.00
N LEU A 50 -14.14 -1.57 -21.58
CA LEU A 50 -13.16 -0.67 -22.19
C LEU A 50 -11.71 -1.02 -21.86
N ASP A 51 -11.41 -1.41 -20.62
CA ASP A 51 -10.05 -1.85 -20.28
C ASP A 51 -9.82 -3.27 -20.79
N PRO A 52 -8.66 -3.54 -21.42
CA PRO A 52 -8.35 -4.86 -21.94
C PRO A 52 -8.15 -5.85 -20.78
N LEU A 53 -8.50 -7.11 -21.03
CA LEU A 53 -8.19 -8.21 -20.12
C LEU A 53 -6.67 -8.31 -19.98
N THR A 54 -6.16 -8.23 -18.75
CA THR A 54 -4.71 -8.29 -18.49
C THR A 54 -4.26 -9.71 -18.20
N ILE A 55 -3.27 -10.16 -18.97
CA ILE A 55 -2.61 -11.44 -18.84
C ILE A 55 -1.19 -11.18 -18.33
N LEU A 56 -0.77 -11.88 -17.26
CA LEU A 56 0.63 -11.86 -16.85
C LEU A 56 1.39 -12.98 -17.56
N GLU A 57 2.48 -12.62 -18.22
CA GLU A 57 3.35 -13.57 -18.91
C GLU A 57 4.73 -13.58 -18.27
N ASN A 58 5.18 -14.76 -17.84
CA ASN A 58 6.52 -14.94 -17.32
C ASN A 58 7.55 -15.04 -18.47
N ARG A 59 7.55 -14.05 -19.36
CA ARG A 59 8.50 -13.87 -20.46
C ARG A 59 9.18 -12.52 -20.30
N ALA A 60 10.49 -12.48 -20.51
CA ALA A 60 11.30 -11.29 -20.27
C ALA A 60 10.98 -10.11 -21.22
N ASP A 61 10.24 -10.34 -22.32
CA ASP A 61 10.00 -9.36 -23.39
C ASP A 61 8.62 -9.57 -24.08
N ALA A 62 7.49 -9.24 -23.42
CA ALA A 62 6.17 -9.36 -24.05
C ALA A 62 5.70 -8.01 -24.66
N PRO A 63 5.58 -7.88 -26.01
CA PRO A 63 5.01 -6.70 -26.65
C PRO A 63 3.47 -6.69 -26.59
N LEU A 64 2.88 -5.49 -26.57
CA LEU A 64 1.44 -5.26 -26.78
C LEU A 64 0.98 -5.88 -28.12
N VAL A 65 0.00 -6.77 -28.11
CA VAL A 65 -0.62 -7.34 -29.33
C VAL A 65 -2.00 -6.72 -29.55
N PRO A 66 -2.18 -5.84 -30.56
CA PRO A 66 -3.49 -5.32 -30.93
C PRO A 66 -4.38 -6.41 -31.55
N PHE A 67 -5.66 -6.43 -31.18
CA PHE A 67 -6.63 -7.47 -31.55
C PHE A 67 -7.16 -7.37 -33.00
N LEU A 68 -6.73 -6.38 -33.79
CA LEU A 68 -7.24 -6.16 -35.15
C LEU A 68 -6.07 -6.05 -36.14
N ASP A 69 -6.06 -6.96 -37.13
CA ASP A 69 -5.22 -7.02 -38.35
C ASP A 69 -3.97 -7.92 -38.39
N ARG A 70 -3.88 -9.00 -37.61
CA ARG A 70 -2.97 -10.11 -37.97
C ARG A 70 -3.60 -11.49 -37.89
N GLU A 71 -3.45 -12.27 -38.96
CA GLU A 71 -3.47 -13.73 -38.88
C GLU A 71 -2.30 -14.17 -37.98
N TRP A 72 -2.65 -14.79 -36.85
CA TRP A 72 -1.72 -15.30 -35.87
C TRP A 72 -0.92 -16.48 -36.45
N ASP A 73 0.41 -16.48 -36.21
CA ASP A 73 1.40 -17.36 -36.83
C ASP A 73 1.59 -18.71 -36.12
N GLY A 74 0.75 -19.01 -35.13
CA GLY A 74 0.72 -20.31 -34.47
C GLY A 74 1.76 -20.50 -33.36
N GLU A 75 2.34 -19.42 -32.81
CA GLU A 75 3.12 -19.53 -31.58
C GLU A 75 2.23 -19.98 -30.41
N ILE A 76 2.47 -21.20 -29.90
CA ILE A 76 1.74 -21.77 -28.78
C ILE A 76 2.08 -20.98 -27.52
N VAL A 77 1.13 -20.16 -27.05
CA VAL A 77 1.15 -19.65 -25.67
C VAL A 77 1.00 -20.85 -24.75
N SER A 78 2.10 -21.30 -24.14
CA SER A 78 2.10 -22.38 -23.16
C SER A 78 1.41 -21.88 -21.89
N GLY A 79 0.28 -22.49 -21.52
CA GLY A 79 -0.47 -22.15 -20.30
C GLY A 79 0.31 -22.34 -18.99
N GLU A 80 1.53 -22.85 -19.02
CA GLU A 80 2.41 -23.01 -17.86
C GLU A 80 3.02 -21.68 -17.39
N ASP A 81 3.23 -20.71 -18.31
CA ASP A 81 3.91 -19.44 -18.03
C ASP A 81 2.97 -18.22 -18.04
N THR A 82 1.66 -18.46 -18.03
CA THR A 82 0.63 -17.43 -18.24
C THR A 82 -0.39 -17.42 -17.12
N PHE A 83 -0.71 -16.23 -16.61
CA PHE A 83 -1.78 -16.01 -15.63
C PHE A 83 -2.82 -15.04 -16.18
N ILE A 84 -4.09 -15.42 -16.12
CA ILE A 84 -5.19 -14.49 -16.36
C ILE A 84 -5.50 -13.71 -15.08
N THR A 85 -5.41 -12.38 -15.13
CA THR A 85 -5.81 -11.52 -14.01
C THR A 85 -7.27 -11.08 -14.15
N ALA A 86 -7.82 -10.55 -13.07
CA ALA A 86 -9.16 -9.97 -13.09
C ALA A 86 -9.24 -8.58 -13.72
N ILE A 87 -8.13 -7.93 -14.02
CA ILE A 87 -8.13 -6.58 -14.58
C ILE A 87 -8.72 -6.63 -15.98
N GLY A 88 -9.82 -5.89 -16.20
CA GLY A 88 -10.53 -5.90 -17.49
C GLY A 88 -11.38 -7.15 -17.72
N SER A 89 -11.54 -8.03 -16.72
CA SER A 89 -12.33 -9.26 -16.87
C SER A 89 -13.85 -9.04 -16.81
N GLY A 90 -14.29 -7.94 -16.23
CA GLY A 90 -15.70 -7.72 -15.89
C GLY A 90 -16.03 -8.17 -14.47
N THR A 91 -17.32 -8.30 -14.16
CA THR A 91 -17.83 -8.42 -12.78
C THR A 91 -18.91 -9.49 -12.63
N THR A 92 -19.08 -9.99 -11.41
CA THR A 92 -20.09 -10.98 -10.99
C THR A 92 -21.46 -10.36 -10.68
N TYR A 93 -21.83 -9.25 -11.31
CA TYR A 93 -23.12 -8.60 -11.06
C TYR A 93 -24.14 -8.98 -12.15
N PRO A 94 -25.43 -9.20 -11.81
CA PRO A 94 -25.99 -9.34 -10.45
C PRO A 94 -25.42 -10.54 -9.69
N ASP A 95 -25.43 -10.48 -8.35
CA ASP A 95 -24.66 -11.35 -7.43
C ASP A 95 -24.78 -12.88 -7.59
N TYR A 96 -25.79 -13.37 -8.31
CA TYR A 96 -25.96 -14.81 -8.61
C TYR A 96 -25.17 -15.26 -9.85
N LYS A 97 -24.62 -14.32 -10.63
CA LYS A 97 -23.87 -14.57 -11.86
C LYS A 97 -22.47 -15.09 -11.50
N PRO A 98 -22.05 -16.26 -12.03
CA PRO A 98 -20.68 -16.73 -11.87
C PRO A 98 -19.65 -15.72 -12.39
N ALA A 99 -18.43 -15.81 -11.89
CA ALA A 99 -17.31 -14.97 -12.29
C ALA A 99 -17.10 -14.98 -13.80
N PRO A 100 -16.73 -13.85 -14.43
CA PRO A 100 -16.63 -13.73 -15.89
C PRO A 100 -15.65 -14.73 -16.51
N PHE A 101 -14.64 -15.15 -15.75
CA PHE A 101 -13.74 -16.22 -16.14
C PHE A 101 -13.55 -17.21 -14.98
N ILE A 102 -13.76 -18.48 -15.30
CA ILE A 102 -13.46 -19.62 -14.44
C ILE A 102 -12.63 -20.55 -15.31
N VAL A 103 -11.30 -20.46 -15.18
CA VAL A 103 -10.39 -21.12 -16.11
C VAL A 103 -9.75 -22.36 -15.49
N SER A 104 -9.60 -23.41 -16.30
CA SER A 104 -8.79 -24.57 -15.97
C SER A 104 -7.42 -24.49 -16.65
N ALA A 105 -6.39 -24.82 -15.89
CA ALA A 105 -5.02 -24.95 -16.40
C ALA A 105 -4.33 -26.10 -15.68
N ARG A 106 -3.44 -26.80 -16.40
CA ARG A 106 -2.53 -27.77 -15.78
C ARG A 106 -1.26 -27.04 -15.40
N VAL A 107 -0.90 -27.07 -14.12
CA VAL A 107 0.34 -26.48 -13.63
C VAL A 107 1.10 -27.47 -12.76
N ALA A 108 2.36 -27.74 -13.10
CA ALA A 108 3.21 -28.70 -12.39
C ALA A 108 2.50 -30.05 -12.13
N ASP A 109 1.85 -30.58 -13.18
CA ASP A 109 1.06 -31.82 -13.17
C ASP A 109 -0.20 -31.82 -12.29
N ALA A 110 -0.64 -30.67 -11.77
CA ALA A 110 -1.91 -30.52 -11.06
C ALA A 110 -2.95 -29.79 -11.92
N ASP A 111 -4.19 -30.29 -11.90
CA ASP A 111 -5.33 -29.58 -12.48
C ASP A 111 -5.77 -28.45 -11.54
N MET A 112 -5.61 -27.22 -12.00
CA MET A 112 -5.89 -26.01 -11.23
C MET A 112 -7.08 -25.27 -11.84
N ILE A 113 -7.89 -24.66 -10.97
CA ILE A 113 -8.93 -23.71 -11.34
C ILE A 113 -8.54 -22.33 -10.83
N THR A 114 -8.67 -21.32 -11.69
CA THR A 114 -8.60 -19.91 -11.32
C THR A 114 -9.93 -19.23 -11.62
N VAL A 115 -10.56 -18.70 -10.58
CA VAL A 115 -11.76 -17.86 -10.69
C VAL A 115 -11.32 -16.41 -10.69
N VAL A 116 -11.80 -15.63 -11.65
CA VAL A 116 -11.29 -14.30 -11.98
C VAL A 116 -12.45 -13.31 -12.08
N THR A 117 -12.44 -12.25 -11.26
CA THR A 117 -13.48 -11.21 -11.30
C THR A 117 -12.99 -9.85 -10.80
N GLU A 118 -13.50 -8.76 -11.37
CA GLU A 118 -13.44 -7.44 -10.77
C GLU A 118 -14.53 -7.34 -9.68
N GLY A 119 -14.12 -7.22 -8.42
CA GLY A 119 -15.03 -7.05 -7.30
C GLY A 119 -15.41 -5.58 -7.09
N ILE A 120 -16.67 -5.29 -6.79
CA ILE A 120 -17.14 -3.98 -6.33
C ILE A 120 -17.05 -3.93 -4.80
N PHE A 121 -16.16 -3.10 -4.26
CA PHE A 121 -15.85 -3.03 -2.84
C PHE A 121 -16.32 -1.72 -2.22
N SER A 122 -17.47 -1.75 -1.54
CA SER A 122 -17.91 -0.66 -0.65
C SER A 122 -17.30 -0.75 0.75
N TYR A 123 -16.81 -1.94 1.13
CA TYR A 123 -16.09 -2.20 2.38
C TYR A 123 -14.59 -2.28 2.09
N CYS A 124 -14.00 -1.16 1.65
CA CYS A 124 -12.57 -1.05 1.40
C CYS A 124 -12.01 0.31 1.79
N GLY A 125 -10.69 0.38 1.81
CA GLY A 125 -9.91 1.60 2.01
C GLY A 125 -8.45 1.34 1.73
N THR A 126 -7.61 2.32 2.02
CA THR A 126 -6.16 2.15 2.01
C THR A 126 -5.58 2.30 3.42
N LYS A 127 -4.43 1.65 3.63
CA LYS A 127 -3.54 1.88 4.76
C LYS A 127 -2.27 2.46 4.18
N VAL A 128 -1.91 3.66 4.61
CA VAL A 128 -0.76 4.38 4.09
C VAL A 128 0.29 4.44 5.20
N LYS A 129 1.47 3.87 4.98
CA LYS A 129 2.64 4.02 5.85
C LYS A 129 3.53 5.10 5.25
N ILE A 130 3.84 6.14 6.02
CA ILE A 130 4.62 7.29 5.58
C ILE A 130 5.90 7.32 6.42
N ASP A 131 7.04 7.08 5.77
CA ASP A 131 8.34 7.14 6.44
C ASP A 131 8.77 8.60 6.60
N THR A 132 8.71 9.10 7.82
CA THR A 132 9.05 10.50 8.12
C THR A 132 9.31 10.67 9.61
N ASP A 133 10.26 11.55 9.91
CA ASP A 133 10.47 12.02 11.27
C ASP A 133 9.58 13.22 11.62
N ARG A 134 9.04 13.91 10.61
CA ARG A 134 8.19 15.08 10.83
C ARG A 134 6.85 14.65 11.40
N HIS A 135 6.41 15.34 12.44
CA HIS A 135 5.07 15.14 12.96
C HIS A 135 4.01 15.49 11.90
N LEU A 136 3.14 14.54 11.58
CA LEU A 136 2.06 14.70 10.61
C LEU A 136 0.77 15.21 11.27
N GLY A 137 0.54 14.83 12.51
CA GLY A 137 -0.62 15.23 13.30
C GLY A 137 -0.95 14.22 14.39
N SER A 138 -1.82 14.61 15.32
CA SER A 138 -2.24 13.75 16.42
C SER A 138 -2.97 12.50 15.92
N GLU A 139 -2.82 11.38 16.64
CA GLU A 139 -3.62 10.19 16.39
C GLU A 139 -5.13 10.52 16.41
N CYS A 140 -5.88 9.90 15.51
CA CYS A 140 -7.29 10.18 15.21
C CYS A 140 -7.57 11.54 14.54
N ALA A 141 -6.57 12.38 14.26
CA ALA A 141 -6.80 13.63 13.54
C ALA A 141 -7.41 13.36 12.15
N PRO A 142 -8.49 14.07 11.77
CA PRO A 142 -9.10 13.92 10.45
C PRO A 142 -8.11 14.17 9.31
N VAL A 143 -8.10 13.27 8.34
CA VAL A 143 -7.38 13.43 7.07
C VAL A 143 -8.38 13.84 6.01
N ARG A 144 -8.05 14.89 5.24
CA ARG A 144 -8.91 15.45 4.22
C ARG A 144 -8.33 15.36 2.82
N SER A 145 -9.23 15.21 1.85
CA SER A 145 -8.98 15.44 0.43
C SER A 145 -10.08 16.32 -0.13
N ALA A 146 -9.70 17.35 -0.91
CA ALA A 146 -10.62 18.35 -1.45
C ALA A 146 -11.60 18.95 -0.39
N GLY A 147 -11.11 19.07 0.85
CA GLY A 147 -11.85 19.59 2.02
C GLY A 147 -12.76 18.57 2.73
N GLU A 148 -13.01 17.40 2.15
CA GLU A 148 -13.82 16.34 2.78
C GLU A 148 -12.96 15.46 3.68
N VAL A 149 -13.50 15.02 4.82
CA VAL A 149 -12.82 14.03 5.68
C VAL A 149 -12.93 12.67 5.02
N ILE A 150 -11.79 12.06 4.69
CA ILE A 150 -11.73 10.77 4.00
C ILE A 150 -11.08 9.67 4.85
N GLY A 151 -10.64 10.00 6.06
CA GLY A 151 -9.92 9.10 6.94
C GLY A 151 -9.34 9.81 8.15
N HIS A 152 -8.34 9.20 8.78
CA HIS A 152 -7.65 9.75 9.95
C HIS A 152 -6.19 9.29 10.02
N VAL A 153 -5.39 10.06 10.77
CA VAL A 153 -4.07 9.63 11.25
C VAL A 153 -4.26 8.47 12.22
N THR A 154 -3.60 7.35 11.96
CA THR A 154 -3.64 6.17 12.83
C THR A 154 -2.30 6.04 13.58
N THR A 155 -2.15 4.96 14.33
CA THR A 155 -0.97 4.71 15.17
C THR A 155 0.32 4.85 14.35
N SER A 156 1.34 5.43 14.97
CA SER A 156 2.70 5.48 14.44
C SER A 156 3.43 4.21 14.83
N GLU A 157 4.15 3.61 13.89
CA GLU A 157 5.04 2.48 14.14
C GLU A 157 6.40 2.74 13.53
N TYR A 158 7.45 2.41 14.29
CA TYR A 158 8.87 2.39 13.91
C TYR A 158 9.25 3.36 12.78
N GLY A 159 9.50 4.63 13.11
CA GLY A 159 9.99 5.60 12.12
C GLY A 159 8.98 6.01 11.04
N SER A 160 7.72 5.59 11.17
CA SER A 160 6.65 5.91 10.25
C SER A 160 5.41 6.41 10.97
N GLN A 161 4.69 7.31 10.32
CA GLN A 161 3.33 7.68 10.68
C GLN A 161 2.36 7.10 9.66
N MET A 162 1.19 6.69 10.12
CA MET A 162 0.26 5.95 9.26
C MET A 162 -1.08 6.66 9.12
N LEU A 163 -1.72 6.46 7.97
CA LEU A 163 -3.08 6.93 7.70
C LEU A 163 -4.00 5.75 7.41
N SER A 164 -5.22 5.83 7.93
CA SER A 164 -6.33 4.96 7.49
C SER A 164 -7.30 5.79 6.67
N LEU A 165 -7.32 5.56 5.35
CA LEU A 165 -8.19 6.27 4.41
C LEU A 165 -9.30 5.34 3.90
N GLY A 166 -10.49 5.89 3.66
CA GLY A 166 -11.64 5.14 3.19
C GLY A 166 -12.38 4.38 4.29
N GLY A 167 -13.09 3.34 3.88
CA GLY A 167 -14.02 2.58 4.73
C GLY A 167 -15.47 2.93 4.42
N VAL A 168 -16.37 2.03 4.86
CA VAL A 168 -17.81 2.10 4.54
C VAL A 168 -18.45 3.42 4.97
N HIS A 169 -18.01 3.99 6.09
CA HIS A 169 -18.51 5.27 6.59
C HIS A 169 -18.17 6.43 5.66
N HIS A 170 -16.94 6.51 5.17
CA HIS A 170 -16.53 7.58 4.25
C HIS A 170 -17.07 7.36 2.82
N LEU A 171 -17.09 6.11 2.33
CA LEU A 171 -17.58 5.80 0.99
C LEU A 171 -19.11 5.94 0.87
N THR A 172 -19.86 5.49 1.88
CA THR A 172 -21.33 5.33 1.77
C THR A 172 -22.13 5.87 2.96
N GLY A 173 -21.51 6.10 4.11
CA GLY A 173 -22.19 6.57 5.32
C GLY A 173 -22.27 8.08 5.47
N GLY A 174 -21.37 8.81 4.81
CA GLY A 174 -21.24 10.26 4.86
C GLY A 174 -22.09 11.00 3.83
N SER A 175 -21.64 12.21 3.47
CA SER A 175 -22.29 12.99 2.43
C SER A 175 -21.99 12.42 1.02
N LYS A 176 -22.83 12.75 0.01
CA LYS A 176 -22.53 12.37 -1.39
C LYS A 176 -21.19 12.93 -1.87
N LYS A 177 -20.82 14.12 -1.39
CA LYS A 177 -19.54 14.76 -1.74
C LYS A 177 -18.39 13.99 -1.09
N GLU A 178 -18.50 13.69 0.20
CA GLU A 178 -17.52 12.91 0.96
C GLU A 178 -17.25 11.54 0.30
N GLY A 179 -18.30 10.80 -0.05
CA GLY A 179 -18.14 9.50 -0.72
C GLY A 179 -17.44 9.62 -2.07
N ARG A 180 -17.76 10.65 -2.86
CA ARG A 180 -17.12 10.91 -4.15
C ARG A 180 -15.64 11.27 -4.00
N GLU A 181 -15.31 12.22 -3.13
CA GLU A 181 -13.92 12.64 -2.91
C GLU A 181 -13.08 11.53 -2.27
N THR A 182 -13.67 10.75 -1.34
CA THR A 182 -13.04 9.54 -0.79
C THR A 182 -12.73 8.54 -1.89
N CYS A 183 -13.71 8.21 -2.72
CA CYS A 183 -13.53 7.25 -3.82
C CYS A 183 -12.48 7.73 -4.83
N ALA A 184 -12.48 9.02 -5.16
CA ALA A 184 -11.50 9.62 -6.08
C ALA A 184 -10.07 9.53 -5.51
N ALA A 185 -9.86 9.92 -4.25
CA ALA A 185 -8.56 9.85 -3.60
C ALA A 185 -8.03 8.41 -3.50
N LEU A 186 -8.89 7.46 -3.11
CA LEU A 186 -8.50 6.05 -3.05
C LEU A 186 -8.19 5.47 -4.44
N LEU A 187 -8.99 5.81 -5.46
CA LEU A 187 -8.75 5.36 -6.83
C LEU A 187 -7.40 5.86 -7.36
N ALA A 188 -7.09 7.14 -7.16
CA ALA A 188 -5.82 7.75 -7.53
C ALA A 188 -4.65 7.05 -6.83
N LEU A 189 -4.69 6.91 -5.48
CA LEU A 189 -3.65 6.21 -4.73
C LEU A 189 -3.44 4.76 -5.19
N CYS A 190 -4.53 4.01 -5.39
CA CYS A 190 -4.47 2.61 -5.81
C CYS A 190 -3.96 2.43 -7.25
N ASN A 191 -4.14 3.43 -8.12
CA ASN A 191 -3.59 3.45 -9.47
C ASN A 191 -2.19 4.10 -9.55
N GLY A 192 -1.60 4.46 -8.41
CA GLY A 192 -0.25 5.01 -8.33
C GLY A 192 -0.14 6.48 -8.72
N GLU A 193 -1.23 7.22 -8.67
CA GLU A 193 -1.27 8.66 -8.87
C GLU A 193 -0.99 9.40 -7.55
N GLU A 194 -0.53 10.64 -7.67
CA GLU A 194 -0.28 11.52 -6.53
C GLU A 194 -1.59 12.05 -5.94
N VAL A 195 -1.71 12.03 -4.61
CA VAL A 195 -2.84 12.61 -3.88
C VAL A 195 -2.36 13.61 -2.86
N ALA A 196 -2.92 14.82 -2.93
CA ALA A 196 -2.77 15.86 -1.94
C ALA A 196 -3.75 15.65 -0.77
N LEU A 197 -3.23 15.65 0.44
CA LEU A 197 -4.00 15.47 1.67
C LEU A 197 -3.66 16.59 2.67
N THR A 198 -4.62 16.92 3.53
CA THR A 198 -4.38 17.81 4.68
C THR A 198 -4.83 17.10 5.96
N ILE A 199 -4.09 17.29 7.05
CA ILE A 199 -4.46 16.77 8.36
C ILE A 199 -4.97 17.93 9.22
N ASP A 200 -6.13 17.77 9.84
CA ASP A 200 -6.70 18.79 10.72
C ASP A 200 -5.77 19.02 11.92
N GLY A 201 -5.25 20.25 12.04
CA GLY A 201 -4.27 20.61 13.06
C GLY A 201 -2.88 19.99 12.84
N GLY A 202 -2.60 19.46 11.65
CA GLY A 202 -1.37 18.77 11.30
C GLY A 202 -0.77 19.26 9.97
N ALA A 203 -0.13 18.33 9.26
CA ALA A 203 0.64 18.60 8.05
C ALA A 203 -0.19 18.58 6.76
N GLU A 204 0.35 19.24 5.73
CA GLU A 204 -0.02 19.06 4.34
C GLU A 204 0.85 17.96 3.72
N LEU A 205 0.25 17.06 2.95
CA LEU A 205 0.91 15.89 2.39
C LEU A 205 0.70 15.78 0.88
N GLN A 206 1.72 15.32 0.16
CA GLN A 206 1.57 14.75 -1.19
C GLN A 206 2.11 13.33 -1.16
N ILE A 207 1.23 12.38 -1.48
CA ILE A 207 1.51 10.95 -1.36
C ILE A 207 1.37 10.29 -2.72
N THR A 208 2.39 9.56 -3.13
CA THR A 208 2.36 8.64 -4.28
C THR A 208 2.86 7.28 -3.84
N ALA A 209 2.15 6.21 -4.19
CA ALA A 209 2.51 4.86 -3.76
C ALA A 209 3.92 4.48 -4.24
N GLY A 210 4.75 4.05 -3.28
CA GLY A 210 6.12 3.62 -3.52
C GLY A 210 7.14 4.75 -3.73
N GLN A 211 6.74 6.01 -3.58
CA GLN A 211 7.62 7.18 -3.69
C GLN A 211 7.82 7.86 -2.34
N ALA A 212 8.89 8.64 -2.21
CA ALA A 212 9.10 9.46 -1.03
C ALA A 212 7.99 10.52 -0.89
N PRO A 213 7.37 10.65 0.29
CA PRO A 213 6.30 11.62 0.54
C PRO A 213 6.82 13.06 0.53
N VAL A 214 5.95 14.01 0.25
CA VAL A 214 6.20 15.44 0.50
C VAL A 214 5.36 15.89 1.68
N VAL A 215 6.00 16.44 2.71
CA VAL A 215 5.38 16.93 3.95
C VAL A 215 5.63 18.43 4.05
N ASN A 216 4.57 19.24 4.11
CA ASN A 216 4.65 20.71 4.15
C ASN A 216 5.56 21.30 3.05
N GLY A 217 5.48 20.74 1.84
CA GLY A 217 6.30 21.15 0.69
C GLY A 217 7.74 20.64 0.69
N GLN A 218 8.16 19.88 1.70
CA GLN A 218 9.50 19.28 1.78
C GLN A 218 9.44 17.80 1.47
N ARG A 219 10.24 17.36 0.50
CA ARG A 219 10.33 15.95 0.14
C ARG A 219 11.16 15.22 1.19
N GLU A 220 10.61 14.15 1.75
CA GLU A 220 11.34 13.28 2.67
C GLU A 220 12.42 12.50 1.91
N GLU A 221 13.55 12.29 2.57
CA GLU A 221 14.67 11.56 1.97
C GLU A 221 14.98 10.26 2.72
N ARG A 222 14.80 10.24 4.03
CA ARG A 222 15.31 9.18 4.90
C ARG A 222 14.30 8.79 5.97
N MET A 223 14.28 7.50 6.30
CA MET A 223 13.64 6.93 7.46
C MET A 223 14.68 6.74 8.57
N ARG A 224 14.38 7.15 9.80
CA ARG A 224 15.32 7.02 10.93
C ARG A 224 15.77 5.57 11.16
N VAL A 225 17.04 5.40 11.53
CA VAL A 225 17.63 4.10 11.90
C VAL A 225 17.08 3.52 13.21
N GLY A 226 16.55 4.39 14.08
CA GLY A 226 15.98 4.03 15.37
C GLY A 226 15.66 5.27 16.19
N CYS A 227 15.11 5.08 17.40
CA CYS A 227 14.96 6.18 18.35
C CYS A 227 16.33 6.64 18.87
N GLY A 228 16.39 7.82 19.51
CA GLY A 228 17.67 8.38 19.97
C GLY A 228 18.44 7.45 20.90
N SER A 229 17.76 6.70 21.76
CA SER A 229 18.38 5.68 22.61
C SER A 229 19.01 4.51 21.82
N ALA A 230 18.36 4.06 20.75
CA ALA A 230 18.89 2.98 19.91
C ALA A 230 20.13 3.45 19.15
N THR A 231 20.08 4.65 18.58
CA THR A 231 21.22 5.30 17.93
C THR A 231 22.40 5.44 18.89
N VAL A 232 22.19 5.88 20.13
CA VAL A 232 23.26 5.88 21.15
C VAL A 232 23.89 4.50 21.30
N GLY A 233 23.09 3.44 21.44
CA GLY A 233 23.57 2.08 21.57
C GLY A 233 24.38 1.58 20.35
N MET A 234 23.91 1.88 19.15
CA MET A 234 24.52 1.43 17.89
C MET A 234 25.86 2.10 17.58
N PHE A 235 25.97 3.40 17.89
CA PHE A 235 27.13 4.22 17.48
C PHE A 235 28.10 4.53 18.63
N ALA A 236 27.77 4.15 19.88
CA ALA A 236 28.57 4.38 21.09
C ALA A 236 30.10 4.21 20.93
N ALA A 237 30.54 3.08 20.38
CA ALA A 237 31.97 2.77 20.24
C ALA A 237 32.69 3.71 19.25
N GLN A 238 31.97 4.29 18.29
CA GLN A 238 32.55 5.18 17.28
C GLN A 238 32.87 6.57 17.82
N TRP A 239 32.18 7.00 18.88
CA TRP A 239 32.41 8.30 19.51
C TRP A 239 33.45 8.26 20.63
N GLN A 240 33.81 7.07 21.10
CA GLN A 240 34.71 6.92 22.24
C GLN A 240 36.08 7.56 21.95
N GLY A 241 36.48 8.50 22.81
CA GLY A 241 37.73 9.24 22.67
C GLY A 241 37.70 10.37 21.63
N LEU A 242 36.57 10.62 20.96
CA LEU A 242 36.42 11.70 19.98
C LEU A 242 35.63 12.90 20.54
N VAL A 243 34.78 12.67 21.53
CA VAL A 243 33.93 13.68 22.20
C VAL A 243 33.63 13.25 23.63
N ASP A 244 33.40 14.20 24.54
CA ASP A 244 33.11 13.92 25.95
C ASP A 244 31.65 13.53 26.21
N GLU A 245 30.72 14.00 25.38
CA GLU A 245 29.29 13.66 25.47
C GLU A 245 28.61 13.63 24.11
N VAL A 246 27.61 12.76 23.97
CA VAL A 246 26.73 12.72 22.80
C VAL A 246 25.27 12.71 23.25
N VAL A 247 24.47 13.60 22.67
CA VAL A 247 23.01 13.60 22.82
C VAL A 247 22.39 13.33 21.45
N VAL A 248 21.63 12.24 21.35
CA VAL A 248 20.82 11.98 20.16
C VAL A 248 19.41 12.47 20.39
N VAL A 249 19.03 13.53 19.68
CA VAL A 249 17.73 14.20 19.79
C VAL A 249 16.68 13.45 18.98
N ASP A 250 15.57 13.14 19.62
CA ASP A 250 14.45 12.38 19.05
C ASP A 250 13.17 12.74 19.83
N ASP A 251 12.06 12.88 19.10
CA ASP A 251 10.74 13.22 19.64
C ASP A 251 10.21 12.18 20.63
N HIS A 252 10.44 10.90 20.33
CA HIS A 252 10.03 9.80 21.18
C HIS A 252 11.00 9.60 22.35
N ILE A 253 12.28 9.32 22.06
CA ILE A 253 13.28 8.97 23.08
C ILE A 253 14.63 9.61 22.77
N THR A 254 14.91 10.72 23.43
CA THR A 254 16.25 11.32 23.40
C THR A 254 17.24 10.48 24.22
N GLY A 255 18.39 10.19 23.61
CA GLY A 255 19.46 9.38 24.16
C GLY A 255 20.64 10.22 24.65
N VAL A 256 21.22 9.87 25.81
CA VAL A 256 22.40 10.56 26.37
C VAL A 256 23.51 9.56 26.67
N MET A 257 24.66 9.73 26.02
CA MET A 257 25.70 8.71 25.96
C MET A 257 26.34 8.38 27.31
N SER A 258 26.76 9.37 28.09
CA SER A 258 27.44 9.13 29.38
C SER A 258 26.55 8.45 30.44
N GLU A 259 25.24 8.60 30.32
CA GLU A 259 24.27 7.96 31.20
C GLU A 259 23.79 6.61 30.69
N HIS A 260 23.73 6.42 29.37
CA HIS A 260 23.19 5.24 28.73
C HIS A 260 23.99 3.98 29.08
N GLN A 261 23.33 2.82 29.07
CA GLN A 261 23.98 1.56 29.43
C GLN A 261 25.17 1.22 28.51
N ALA A 262 25.08 1.56 27.22
CA ALA A 262 26.21 1.41 26.29
C ALA A 262 27.43 2.20 26.75
N GLY A 263 27.24 3.46 27.18
CA GLY A 263 28.30 4.28 27.76
C GLY A 263 28.89 3.66 29.02
N LYS A 264 28.05 3.13 29.93
CA LYS A 264 28.54 2.44 31.13
C LYS A 264 29.40 1.22 30.82
N VAL A 265 28.99 0.41 29.84
CA VAL A 265 29.73 -0.80 29.44
C VAL A 265 31.10 -0.46 28.85
N ILE A 266 31.20 0.60 28.06
CA ILE A 266 32.49 1.01 27.45
C ILE A 266 33.32 1.95 28.34
N GLY A 267 32.89 2.18 29.59
CA GLY A 267 33.63 2.99 30.55
C GLY A 267 33.57 4.50 30.28
N TRP A 268 32.49 4.99 29.67
CA TRP A 268 32.29 6.41 29.39
C TRP A 268 32.24 7.24 30.68
N ALA A 269 33.05 8.30 30.75
CA ALA A 269 33.13 9.16 31.92
C ALA A 269 31.83 9.98 32.10
N PRO A 270 31.33 10.16 33.33
CA PRO A 270 30.21 11.07 33.57
C PRO A 270 30.56 12.49 33.10
N SER A 271 29.66 13.11 32.34
CA SER A 271 29.85 14.45 31.78
C SER A 271 29.24 15.55 32.67
N GLY A 272 28.36 15.17 33.61
CA GLY A 272 27.59 16.10 34.43
C GLY A 272 26.36 16.70 33.74
N ILE A 273 26.03 16.26 32.52
CA ILE A 273 24.87 16.73 31.76
C ILE A 273 23.54 16.50 32.50
N ARG A 274 22.57 17.38 32.25
CA ARG A 274 21.16 17.21 32.63
C ARG A 274 20.27 17.51 31.44
N ILE A 275 19.22 16.71 31.27
CA ILE A 275 18.19 16.89 30.24
C ILE A 275 16.88 17.29 30.90
N LYS A 276 16.22 18.31 30.33
CA LYS A 276 14.84 18.70 30.61
C LYS A 276 13.91 17.70 29.94
N GLY A 277 13.50 16.67 30.68
CA GLY A 277 12.58 15.66 30.18
C GLY A 277 12.29 14.58 31.21
N ARG A 278 11.33 13.71 30.90
CA ARG A 278 10.96 12.60 31.77
C ARG A 278 11.95 11.46 31.61
N ARG A 279 12.87 11.33 32.56
CA ARG A 279 13.81 10.20 32.63
C ARG A 279 13.05 8.89 32.79
N SER A 280 13.30 7.93 31.90
CA SER A 280 12.75 6.57 31.98
C SER A 280 13.73 5.60 32.62
N THR A 281 14.92 5.53 32.02
CA THR A 281 16.05 4.69 32.43
C THR A 281 17.32 5.53 32.20
N PRO A 282 18.47 5.18 32.79
CA PRO A 282 19.70 5.95 32.60
C PRO A 282 19.99 6.23 31.11
N GLY A 283 20.15 7.51 30.77
CA GLY A 283 20.39 7.96 29.39
C GLY A 283 19.22 7.88 28.43
N ARG A 284 17.98 7.66 28.91
CA ARG A 284 16.75 7.61 28.10
C ARG A 284 15.71 8.58 28.64
N TYR A 285 15.34 9.57 27.82
CA TYR A 285 14.43 10.65 28.20
C TYR A 285 13.26 10.73 27.21
N PHE A 286 12.05 10.68 27.76
CA PHE A 286 10.81 10.95 27.03
C PHE A 286 10.41 12.41 27.17
N GLN A 287 9.61 12.93 26.23
CA GLN A 287 8.97 14.24 26.33
C GLN A 287 9.98 15.35 26.65
N VAL A 288 11.09 15.38 25.90
CA VAL A 288 12.09 16.46 26.01
C VAL A 288 11.61 17.72 25.27
N ALA A 289 10.78 17.54 24.25
CA ALA A 289 10.16 18.55 23.42
C ALA A 289 8.87 17.97 22.82
N GLU A 290 8.04 18.84 22.24
CA GLU A 290 6.81 18.41 21.57
C GLU A 290 7.14 17.89 20.15
N PRO A 291 6.31 17.01 19.57
CA PRO A 291 6.46 16.60 18.17
C PRO A 291 6.33 17.79 17.20
N GLY A 292 7.15 17.79 16.15
CA GLY A 292 7.21 18.87 15.17
C GLY A 292 8.01 18.53 13.93
N THR A 293 8.52 19.56 13.24
CA THR A 293 9.24 19.43 11.96
C THR A 293 10.73 19.81 12.04
N GLY A 294 11.23 20.04 13.25
CA GLY A 294 12.61 20.39 13.57
C GLY A 294 13.46 19.18 13.97
N TRP A 295 14.38 19.37 14.92
CA TRP A 295 15.39 18.38 15.28
C TRP A 295 14.80 17.03 15.69
N GLY A 296 15.14 15.96 14.98
CA GLY A 296 14.74 14.59 15.33
C GLY A 296 13.21 14.41 15.44
N GLY A 297 12.44 15.17 14.66
CA GLY A 297 10.98 15.14 14.69
C GLY A 297 10.32 15.96 15.80
N THR A 298 11.08 16.81 16.48
CA THR A 298 10.57 17.71 17.53
C THR A 298 10.19 19.09 16.97
N ASP A 299 9.60 19.95 17.79
CA ASP A 299 9.38 21.37 17.50
C ASP A 299 10.64 22.25 17.71
N LEU A 300 11.80 21.64 18.00
CA LEU A 300 13.03 22.36 18.32
C LEU A 300 13.73 22.90 17.06
N THR A 301 14.11 24.17 17.14
CA THR A 301 15.08 24.81 16.24
C THR A 301 16.49 24.89 16.84
N ASP A 302 16.57 25.06 18.16
CA ASP A 302 17.81 25.03 18.94
C ASP A 302 17.85 23.75 19.82
N PRO A 303 18.78 22.82 19.56
CA PRO A 303 18.87 21.58 20.35
C PRO A 303 19.31 21.84 21.80
N LEU A 304 19.88 23.01 22.13
CA LEU A 304 20.29 23.32 23.51
C LEU A 304 19.09 23.54 24.45
N ALA A 305 17.89 23.80 23.89
CA ALA A 305 16.68 24.05 24.67
C ALA A 305 16.33 22.89 25.63
N ILE A 306 16.70 21.65 25.27
CA ILE A 306 16.47 20.44 26.09
C ILE A 306 17.49 20.24 27.21
N LEU A 307 18.54 21.06 27.29
CA LEU A 307 19.57 20.94 28.32
C LEU A 307 19.20 21.74 29.57
N ASP A 308 19.53 21.21 30.74
CA ASP A 308 19.43 21.84 32.06
C ASP A 308 20.85 22.10 32.62
N ASP A 309 20.96 22.72 33.79
CA ASP A 309 22.25 23.13 34.35
C ASP A 309 23.24 21.96 34.50
N TRP A 310 24.45 22.14 33.99
CA TRP A 310 25.52 21.14 34.08
C TRP A 310 26.07 21.01 35.51
N GLN A 311 26.42 19.78 35.92
CA GLN A 311 26.85 19.47 37.27
C GLN A 311 28.37 19.27 37.38
N GLU A 312 29.10 20.28 37.87
CA GLU A 312 30.55 20.21 38.13
C GLU A 312 30.96 19.00 38.95
N LYS A 313 30.21 18.75 40.04
CA LYS A 313 30.45 17.62 40.96
C LYS A 313 30.33 16.25 40.29
N LYS A 314 29.82 16.20 39.05
CA LYS A 314 29.64 14.97 38.26
C LYS A 314 30.40 14.98 36.93
N GLY A 315 31.39 15.86 36.79
CA GLY A 315 32.35 15.83 35.66
C GLY A 315 32.26 17.00 34.69
N ALA A 316 31.27 17.89 34.83
CA ALA A 316 31.19 19.08 34.00
C ALA A 316 32.38 20.01 34.25
N ARG A 317 33.00 20.52 33.18
CA ARG A 317 34.18 21.37 33.23
C ARG A 317 34.28 22.24 31.97
N PRO A 318 34.95 23.40 32.02
CA PRO A 318 35.25 24.18 30.82
C PRO A 318 36.00 23.35 29.78
N GLY A 319 35.67 23.54 28.51
CA GLY A 319 36.22 22.79 27.37
C GLY A 319 35.66 21.38 27.18
N LEU A 320 34.69 20.94 27.99
CA LEU A 320 33.99 19.67 27.75
C LEU A 320 33.25 19.73 26.42
N SER A 321 33.52 18.75 25.56
CA SER A 321 33.00 18.66 24.20
C SER A 321 31.69 17.89 24.10
N LEU A 322 30.71 18.43 23.36
CA LEU A 322 29.38 17.87 23.19
C LEU A 322 29.00 17.77 21.71
N LEU A 323 28.59 16.59 21.27
CA LEU A 323 27.91 16.38 19.98
C LEU A 323 26.41 16.24 20.23
N MET A 324 25.60 17.06 19.56
CA MET A 324 24.15 16.84 19.46
C MET A 324 23.81 16.46 18.02
N VAL A 325 23.05 15.38 17.83
CA VAL A 325 22.73 14.84 16.50
C VAL A 325 21.31 14.28 16.45
N SER A 326 20.62 14.36 15.32
CA SER A 326 19.33 13.67 15.11
C SER A 326 19.52 12.19 14.82
N THR A 327 18.43 11.43 14.87
CA THR A 327 18.39 10.00 14.53
C THR A 327 18.62 9.71 13.03
N THR A 328 18.55 10.74 12.18
CA THR A 328 18.85 10.67 10.74
C THR A 328 20.22 11.24 10.37
N GLY A 329 20.90 11.94 11.29
CA GLY A 329 22.11 12.70 11.00
C GLY A 329 21.89 14.03 10.26
N GLU A 330 20.67 14.30 9.77
CA GLU A 330 20.30 15.55 9.07
C GLU A 330 20.61 16.80 9.90
N HIS A 331 20.40 16.71 11.21
CA HIS A 331 20.76 17.75 12.14
C HIS A 331 21.95 17.30 12.99
N ALA A 332 23.05 18.05 12.96
CA ALA A 332 24.22 17.81 13.81
C ALA A 332 24.90 19.13 14.20
N ALA A 333 25.28 19.26 15.46
CA ALA A 333 25.95 20.44 15.99
C ALA A 333 26.95 20.05 17.08
N TYR A 334 28.05 20.79 17.14
CA TYR A 334 29.13 20.58 18.10
C TYR A 334 29.25 21.80 19.03
N PHE A 335 29.44 21.53 20.31
CA PHE A 335 29.51 22.55 21.36
C PHE A 335 30.67 22.25 22.31
N GLU A 336 31.20 23.31 22.92
CA GLU A 336 32.13 23.20 24.05
C GLU A 336 31.60 24.04 25.21
N LEU A 337 31.76 23.54 26.44
CA LEU A 337 31.36 24.29 27.63
C LEU A 337 32.31 25.46 27.90
N ASP A 338 31.76 26.66 28.08
CA ASP A 338 32.53 27.84 28.50
C ASP A 338 32.92 27.78 30.01
N GLU A 339 33.59 28.83 30.50
CA GLU A 339 33.97 28.98 31.91
C GLU A 339 32.76 28.98 32.88
N ALA A 340 31.56 29.31 32.38
CA ALA A 340 30.31 29.26 33.12
C ALA A 340 29.52 27.96 32.87
N LEU A 341 30.14 26.96 32.24
CA LEU A 341 29.57 25.66 31.87
C LEU A 341 28.37 25.73 30.95
N ARG A 342 28.32 26.77 30.12
CA ARG A 342 27.28 26.91 29.09
C ARG A 342 27.83 26.38 27.77
N PRO A 343 27.07 25.54 27.05
CA PRO A 343 27.47 25.07 25.74
C PRO A 343 27.51 26.22 24.73
N VAL A 344 28.65 26.43 24.12
CA VAL A 344 28.87 27.40 23.03
C VAL A 344 29.12 26.63 21.75
N GLN A 345 28.34 26.92 20.71
CA GLN A 345 28.47 26.24 19.43
C GLN A 345 29.83 26.55 18.80
N GLN A 346 30.48 25.50 18.30
CA GLN A 346 31.75 25.57 17.59
C GLN A 346 31.60 24.96 16.19
N GLU A 347 32.62 25.12 15.35
CA GLU A 347 32.68 24.41 14.08
C GLU A 347 32.77 22.89 14.31
N MET A 348 32.07 22.10 13.49
CA MET A 348 32.07 20.65 13.61
C MET A 348 33.47 20.07 13.32
N PRO A 349 34.12 19.38 14.29
CA PRO A 349 35.45 18.82 14.07
C PRO A 349 35.43 17.68 13.05
N ASP A 350 36.45 17.62 12.18
CA ASP A 350 36.61 16.57 11.16
C ASP A 350 36.54 15.15 11.74
N ARG A 351 37.00 14.96 12.98
CA ARG A 351 36.98 13.65 13.66
C ARG A 351 35.56 13.12 13.91
N LEU A 352 34.54 13.98 13.98
CA LEU A 352 33.15 13.59 14.26
C LEU A 352 32.30 13.39 12.99
N LEU A 353 32.68 14.03 11.88
CA LEU A 353 31.96 13.92 10.60
C LEU A 353 31.73 12.47 10.13
N PRO A 354 32.70 11.54 10.23
CA PRO A 354 32.46 10.15 9.86
C PRO A 354 31.31 9.49 10.63
N SER A 355 31.16 9.82 11.92
CA SER A 355 30.11 9.23 12.75
C SER A 355 28.71 9.75 12.41
N VAL A 356 28.59 11.04 12.07
CA VAL A 356 27.32 11.64 11.60
C VAL A 356 26.91 11.02 10.27
N ARG A 357 27.85 10.94 9.31
CA ARG A 357 27.61 10.28 8.02
C ARG A 357 27.24 8.80 8.19
N ARG A 358 27.84 8.12 9.17
CA ARG A 358 27.51 6.71 9.44
C ARG A 358 26.07 6.55 9.91
N ILE A 359 25.52 7.50 10.68
CA ILE A 359 24.09 7.50 11.02
C ILE A 359 23.25 7.60 9.74
N GLU A 360 23.56 8.57 8.88
CA GLU A 360 22.85 8.76 7.61
C GLU A 360 22.90 7.50 6.72
N GLU A 361 24.06 6.84 6.62
CA GLU A 361 24.26 5.64 5.81
C GLU A 361 23.52 4.40 6.35
N ASN A 362 23.08 4.43 7.61
CA ASN A 362 22.25 3.38 8.19
C ASN A 362 20.76 3.75 8.18
N CYS A 363 20.38 4.89 7.60
CA CYS A 363 18.99 5.24 7.32
C CYS A 363 18.54 4.62 5.99
N GLU A 364 17.28 4.21 5.92
CA GLU A 364 16.68 3.73 4.67
C GLU A 364 16.09 4.91 3.89
N PRO A 365 16.00 4.85 2.54
CA PRO A 365 15.27 5.84 1.77
C PRO A 365 13.81 5.93 2.23
N SER A 366 13.32 7.15 2.46
CA SER A 366 11.92 7.37 2.83
C SER A 366 10.96 6.95 1.71
N GLN A 367 9.87 6.28 2.07
CA GLN A 367 8.83 5.85 1.16
C GLN A 367 7.42 6.00 1.77
N ALA A 368 6.45 6.32 0.92
CA ALA A 368 5.04 6.15 1.22
C ALA A 368 4.54 4.82 0.64
N SER A 369 4.24 3.86 1.51
CA SER A 369 3.65 2.58 1.12
C SER A 369 2.13 2.67 1.17
N VAL A 370 1.45 2.16 0.14
CA VAL A 370 -0.02 2.13 0.08
C VAL A 370 -0.47 0.68 -0.03
N LEU A 371 -1.21 0.21 0.98
CA LEU A 371 -1.87 -1.08 0.96
C LEU A 371 -3.36 -0.89 0.71
N PHE A 372 -3.89 -1.49 -0.35
CA PHE A 372 -5.32 -1.62 -0.54
C PHE A 372 -5.85 -2.69 0.41
N MET A 373 -6.87 -2.36 1.21
CA MET A 373 -7.50 -3.29 2.15
C MET A 373 -8.98 -3.41 1.84
N ALA A 374 -9.48 -4.63 1.65
CA ALA A 374 -10.89 -4.86 1.31
C ALA A 374 -11.45 -6.16 1.87
N GLY A 375 -12.77 -6.17 2.10
CA GLY A 375 -13.54 -7.36 2.43
C GLY A 375 -14.32 -7.89 1.23
N ALA A 376 -14.06 -9.13 0.81
CA ALA A 376 -14.86 -9.83 -0.18
C ALA A 376 -16.18 -10.31 0.44
N GLY A 377 -17.26 -9.57 0.12
CA GLY A 377 -18.62 -9.79 0.63
C GLY A 377 -19.28 -11.09 0.17
N GLY A 378 -20.52 -11.33 0.62
CA GLY A 378 -21.29 -12.51 0.20
C GLY A 378 -21.55 -12.53 -1.31
N SER A 379 -21.89 -11.39 -1.90
CA SER A 379 -22.16 -11.22 -3.32
C SER A 379 -21.02 -11.67 -4.22
N LEU A 380 -19.82 -11.16 -3.96
CA LEU A 380 -18.61 -11.53 -4.69
C LEU A 380 -18.33 -13.04 -4.58
N ARG A 381 -18.45 -13.59 -3.36
CA ARG A 381 -18.21 -15.01 -3.10
C ARG A 381 -19.24 -15.93 -3.78
N SER A 382 -20.49 -15.48 -3.96
CA SER A 382 -21.50 -16.22 -4.71
C SER A 382 -21.17 -16.35 -6.20
N GLY A 383 -20.44 -15.38 -6.77
CA GLY A 383 -19.88 -15.49 -8.12
C GLY A 383 -18.79 -16.57 -8.25
N VAL A 384 -18.20 -17.01 -7.14
CA VAL A 384 -17.13 -18.03 -7.12
C VAL A 384 -17.71 -19.42 -6.88
N THR A 385 -18.68 -19.54 -5.99
CA THR A 385 -19.26 -20.83 -5.53
C THR A 385 -20.71 -20.65 -5.10
N GLU A 386 -21.51 -21.72 -5.19
CA GLU A 386 -22.86 -21.79 -4.65
C GLU A 386 -22.89 -21.69 -3.11
N ASN A 387 -21.78 -22.00 -2.42
CA ASN A 387 -21.68 -21.91 -0.96
C ASN A 387 -20.56 -20.93 -0.52
N PRO A 388 -20.86 -19.63 -0.35
CA PRO A 388 -19.88 -18.60 0.00
C PRO A 388 -19.04 -18.88 1.26
N VAL A 389 -19.60 -19.61 2.23
CA VAL A 389 -18.88 -19.94 3.49
C VAL A 389 -17.81 -21.00 3.23
N SER A 390 -18.03 -21.94 2.31
CA SER A 390 -17.03 -22.94 1.94
C SER A 390 -15.78 -22.31 1.34
N LEU A 391 -15.94 -21.31 0.47
CA LEU A 391 -14.82 -20.54 -0.06
C LEU A 391 -14.04 -19.82 1.06
N THR A 392 -14.74 -19.19 2.00
CA THR A 392 -14.08 -18.56 3.15
C THR A 392 -13.27 -19.56 3.96
N ARG A 393 -13.80 -20.75 4.24
CA ARG A 393 -13.05 -21.81 4.93
C ARG A 393 -11.84 -22.27 4.12
N SER A 394 -11.98 -22.40 2.81
CA SER A 394 -10.90 -22.78 1.90
C SER A 394 -9.76 -21.75 1.89
N VAL A 395 -10.09 -20.47 1.83
CA VAL A 395 -9.10 -19.38 1.90
C VAL A 395 -8.40 -19.33 3.26
N GLN A 396 -9.16 -19.41 4.36
CA GLN A 396 -8.58 -19.36 5.71
C GLN A 396 -7.74 -20.61 6.04
N SER A 397 -8.03 -21.76 5.43
CA SER A 397 -7.21 -22.99 5.50
C SER A 397 -6.08 -23.04 4.47
N ARG A 398 -5.90 -22.00 3.65
CA ARG A 398 -4.88 -21.87 2.60
C ARG A 398 -4.97 -22.92 1.47
N LEU A 399 -6.13 -23.57 1.32
CA LEU A 399 -6.42 -24.42 0.16
C LEU A 399 -6.67 -23.58 -1.10
N THR A 400 -7.30 -22.41 -0.92
CA THR A 400 -7.47 -21.41 -1.98
C THR A 400 -6.47 -20.28 -1.81
N ARG A 401 -5.66 -20.05 -2.84
CA ARG A 401 -4.81 -18.87 -2.95
C ARG A 401 -5.62 -17.70 -3.48
N VAL A 402 -5.52 -16.55 -2.81
CA VAL A 402 -6.10 -15.29 -3.28
C VAL A 402 -4.98 -14.41 -3.84
N THR A 403 -5.24 -13.74 -4.95
CA THR A 403 -4.40 -12.66 -5.48
C THR A 403 -5.26 -11.45 -5.84
N CYS A 404 -4.61 -10.29 -6.04
CA CYS A 404 -5.25 -9.06 -6.47
C CYS A 404 -4.47 -8.54 -7.69
N GLY A 405 -5.00 -8.75 -8.91
CA GLY A 405 -4.26 -8.40 -10.13
C GLY A 405 -2.97 -9.21 -10.28
N GLY A 406 -2.95 -10.44 -9.74
CA GLY A 406 -1.77 -11.29 -9.65
C GLY A 406 -0.79 -10.98 -8.52
N ALA A 407 -0.93 -9.84 -7.83
CA ALA A 407 -0.13 -9.54 -6.65
C ALA A 407 -0.51 -10.45 -5.46
N PRO A 408 0.45 -10.89 -4.64
CA PRO A 408 0.17 -11.61 -3.40
C PRO A 408 -0.61 -10.70 -2.46
N VAL A 409 -1.48 -11.32 -1.67
CA VAL A 409 -2.25 -10.62 -0.65
C VAL A 409 -1.92 -11.17 0.72
N PHE A 410 -1.91 -10.30 1.72
CA PHE A 410 -1.98 -10.71 3.11
C PHE A 410 -3.44 -11.00 3.45
N MET A 411 -3.74 -12.24 3.84
CA MET A 411 -5.07 -12.62 4.32
C MET A 411 -5.21 -12.28 5.80
N TRP A 412 -6.16 -11.39 6.12
CA TRP A 412 -6.47 -11.05 7.50
C TRP A 412 -7.21 -12.23 8.18
N PRO A 413 -6.73 -12.69 9.34
CA PRO A 413 -7.36 -13.81 10.02
C PRO A 413 -8.75 -13.44 10.55
N GLY A 414 -9.67 -14.41 10.54
CA GLY A 414 -11.00 -14.25 11.12
C GLY A 414 -12.13 -14.66 10.18
N GLY A 415 -13.33 -14.14 10.45
CA GLY A 415 -14.51 -14.38 9.62
C GLY A 415 -14.45 -13.61 8.30
N GLY A 416 -14.93 -14.24 7.23
CA GLY A 416 -14.93 -13.64 5.89
C GLY A 416 -13.57 -13.71 5.19
N ILE A 417 -13.45 -12.97 4.09
CA ILE A 417 -12.24 -12.87 3.28
C ILE A 417 -11.87 -11.39 3.27
N THR A 418 -11.03 -10.99 4.23
CA THR A 418 -10.46 -9.65 4.29
C THR A 418 -9.00 -9.76 3.91
N PHE A 419 -8.54 -8.93 2.98
CA PHE A 419 -7.18 -9.02 2.45
C PHE A 419 -6.55 -7.63 2.31
N MET A 420 -5.22 -7.62 2.26
CA MET A 420 -4.42 -6.45 1.93
C MET A 420 -3.50 -6.75 0.75
N ALA A 421 -3.45 -5.84 -0.22
CA ALA A 421 -2.56 -5.93 -1.38
C ALA A 421 -1.67 -4.69 -1.45
N ASP A 422 -0.38 -4.89 -1.68
CA ASP A 422 0.55 -3.81 -1.99
C ASP A 422 0.27 -3.31 -3.42
N VAL A 423 -0.20 -2.08 -3.55
CA VAL A 423 -0.57 -1.50 -4.84
C VAL A 423 0.64 -1.39 -5.78
N THR A 424 1.85 -1.33 -5.22
CA THR A 424 3.09 -1.30 -5.99
C THR A 424 3.48 -2.67 -6.51
N GLN A 425 2.76 -3.76 -6.21
CA GLN A 425 2.99 -5.07 -6.83
C GLN A 425 1.99 -5.38 -7.94
N MET A 426 1.00 -4.52 -8.12
CA MET A 426 -0.05 -4.69 -9.12
C MET A 426 0.34 -4.06 -10.47
N PRO A 427 -0.24 -4.54 -11.58
CA PRO A 427 -0.29 -3.82 -12.85
C PRO A 427 -0.79 -2.39 -12.67
N LYS A 428 -0.32 -1.47 -13.52
CA LYS A 428 -0.79 -0.07 -13.48
C LYS A 428 -2.25 0.01 -13.92
N ASN A 429 -2.98 0.97 -13.35
CA ASN A 429 -4.38 1.23 -13.64
C ASN A 429 -5.28 -0.01 -13.42
N ALA A 430 -4.98 -0.80 -12.39
CA ALA A 430 -5.72 -2.02 -12.07
C ALA A 430 -7.08 -1.76 -11.41
N PHE A 431 -7.30 -0.56 -10.87
CA PHE A 431 -8.51 -0.22 -10.13
C PHE A 431 -9.44 0.65 -10.97
N GLY A 432 -10.75 0.43 -10.79
CA GLY A 432 -11.82 1.28 -11.29
C GLY A 432 -12.75 1.73 -10.17
N TYR A 433 -13.90 2.29 -10.53
CA TYR A 433 -14.93 2.70 -9.58
C TYR A 433 -16.34 2.44 -10.13
N VAL A 434 -17.35 2.61 -9.28
CA VAL A 434 -18.75 2.77 -9.70
C VAL A 434 -19.37 4.02 -9.05
N PRO A 435 -20.38 4.66 -9.69
CA PRO A 435 -20.97 5.92 -9.20
C PRO A 435 -21.60 5.86 -7.81
N THR A 436 -22.06 4.68 -7.39
CA THR A 436 -22.37 4.42 -5.98
C THR A 436 -21.03 4.22 -5.28
N PRO A 437 -20.46 5.23 -4.60
CA PRO A 437 -19.01 5.30 -4.38
C PRO A 437 -18.45 4.01 -3.79
N ALA A 438 -17.69 3.30 -4.62
CA ALA A 438 -17.07 2.03 -4.32
C ALA A 438 -15.96 1.78 -5.32
N LEU A 439 -14.85 1.24 -4.83
CA LEU A 439 -13.74 0.86 -5.69
C LEU A 439 -14.06 -0.47 -6.37
N VAL A 440 -13.52 -0.61 -7.58
CA VAL A 440 -13.53 -1.85 -8.32
C VAL A 440 -12.09 -2.35 -8.32
N ALA A 441 -11.86 -3.53 -7.78
CA ALA A 441 -10.52 -4.11 -7.70
C ALA A 441 -10.51 -5.54 -8.26
N PRO A 442 -9.42 -5.97 -8.90
CA PRO A 442 -9.27 -7.34 -9.36
C PRO A 442 -9.14 -8.29 -8.16
N ILE A 443 -9.74 -9.47 -8.25
CA ILE A 443 -9.51 -10.54 -7.27
C ILE A 443 -9.56 -11.89 -7.98
N GLU A 444 -8.59 -12.74 -7.66
CA GLU A 444 -8.50 -14.08 -8.24
C GLU A 444 -8.41 -15.14 -7.14
N PHE A 445 -9.10 -16.28 -7.35
CA PHE A 445 -9.08 -17.44 -6.46
C PHE A 445 -8.54 -18.64 -7.21
N THR A 446 -7.36 -19.12 -6.81
CA THR A 446 -6.71 -20.28 -7.43
C THR A 446 -6.66 -21.46 -6.47
N MET A 447 -7.08 -22.65 -6.91
CA MET A 447 -7.08 -23.87 -6.12
C MET A 447 -7.09 -25.12 -7.02
N PRO A 448 -6.80 -26.33 -6.49
CA PRO A 448 -6.99 -27.57 -7.23
C PRO A 448 -8.44 -27.75 -7.72
N ALA A 449 -8.62 -28.31 -8.91
CA ALA A 449 -9.94 -28.51 -9.50
C ALA A 449 -10.87 -29.37 -8.63
N ALA A 450 -10.31 -30.38 -7.94
CA ALA A 450 -11.06 -31.22 -7.01
C ALA A 450 -11.58 -30.42 -5.80
N ASP A 451 -10.77 -29.50 -5.26
CA ASP A 451 -11.17 -28.64 -4.14
C ASP A 451 -12.23 -27.63 -4.57
N TYR A 452 -12.12 -27.09 -5.79
CA TYR A 452 -13.13 -26.19 -6.36
C TYR A 452 -14.49 -26.89 -6.52
N ALA A 453 -14.49 -28.12 -7.05
CA ALA A 453 -15.72 -28.91 -7.14
C ALA A 453 -16.30 -29.23 -5.76
N ALA A 454 -15.45 -29.63 -4.79
CA ALA A 454 -15.87 -29.99 -3.44
C ALA A 454 -16.50 -28.83 -2.67
N LEU A 455 -16.08 -27.58 -2.93
CA LEU A 455 -16.68 -26.41 -2.30
C LEU A 455 -17.96 -25.91 -2.97
N GLY A 456 -18.48 -26.61 -3.99
CA GLY A 456 -19.66 -26.19 -4.75
C GLY A 456 -19.36 -25.15 -5.83
N GLY A 457 -18.19 -25.25 -6.47
CA GLY A 457 -17.81 -24.38 -7.57
C GLY A 457 -18.75 -24.50 -8.77
N HIS A 458 -18.84 -23.43 -9.55
CA HIS A 458 -19.65 -23.33 -10.78
C HIS A 458 -19.02 -24.13 -11.93
N MET A 459 -18.96 -25.46 -11.79
CA MET A 459 -18.23 -26.35 -12.70
C MET A 459 -18.69 -26.26 -14.16
N ASP A 460 -19.98 -26.01 -14.38
CA ASP A 460 -20.56 -25.86 -15.73
C ASP A 460 -20.07 -24.61 -16.47
N TYR A 461 -19.40 -23.69 -15.76
CA TYR A 461 -18.86 -22.45 -16.28
C TYR A 461 -17.34 -22.48 -16.44
N VAL A 462 -16.70 -23.61 -16.11
CA VAL A 462 -15.25 -23.81 -16.28
C VAL A 462 -14.91 -23.92 -17.76
N MET A 463 -13.88 -23.20 -18.19
CA MET A 463 -13.33 -23.27 -19.55
C MET A 463 -11.81 -23.43 -19.54
N PRO A 464 -11.18 -24.05 -20.55
CA PRO A 464 -9.72 -24.10 -20.64
C PRO A 464 -9.11 -22.70 -20.73
N LEU A 465 -8.01 -22.45 -20.01
CA LEU A 465 -7.25 -21.19 -20.09
C LEU A 465 -6.84 -20.88 -21.53
N ALA A 466 -6.43 -21.89 -22.30
CA ALA A 466 -6.04 -21.73 -23.70
C ALA A 466 -7.15 -21.16 -24.58
N ASP A 467 -8.42 -21.41 -24.26
CA ASP A 467 -9.55 -20.85 -25.01
C ASP A 467 -9.81 -19.40 -24.61
N ALA A 468 -9.69 -19.08 -23.31
CA ALA A 468 -9.80 -17.70 -22.82
C ALA A 468 -8.71 -16.80 -23.45
N LEU A 469 -7.48 -17.31 -23.58
CA LEU A 469 -6.37 -16.62 -24.25
C LEU A 469 -6.61 -16.41 -25.76
N LYS A 470 -7.44 -17.23 -26.40
CA LYS A 470 -7.88 -17.04 -27.79
C LYS A 470 -9.07 -16.08 -27.92
N GLY A 471 -9.51 -15.48 -26.82
CA GLY A 471 -10.65 -14.55 -26.79
C GLY A 471 -12.01 -15.24 -26.67
N ALA A 472 -12.06 -16.54 -26.39
CA ALA A 472 -13.32 -17.18 -26.02
C ALA A 472 -13.81 -16.58 -24.69
N LYS A 473 -15.11 -16.32 -24.62
CA LYS A 473 -15.75 -15.78 -23.43
C LYS A 473 -16.47 -16.88 -22.67
N GLY A 474 -16.48 -16.79 -21.34
CA GLY A 474 -17.38 -17.59 -20.52
C GLY A 474 -18.85 -17.36 -20.91
N ARG A 475 -19.67 -18.40 -20.79
CA ARG A 475 -21.13 -18.38 -21.09
C ARG A 475 -21.89 -17.25 -20.38
N GLN A 476 -21.38 -16.84 -19.23
CA GLN A 476 -21.88 -15.82 -18.34
C GLN A 476 -21.50 -14.40 -18.78
N ASN A 477 -20.55 -14.22 -19.71
CA ASN A 477 -20.14 -12.88 -20.14
C ASN A 477 -21.19 -12.26 -21.07
N ASP A 478 -21.76 -11.16 -20.60
CA ASP A 478 -22.78 -10.31 -21.24
C ASP A 478 -22.18 -9.13 -22.00
N HIS A 479 -20.85 -9.00 -22.00
CA HIS A 479 -20.14 -7.89 -22.63
C HIS A 479 -19.08 -8.38 -23.61
N ARG A 480 -18.68 -7.47 -24.50
CA ARG A 480 -17.50 -7.61 -25.35
C ARG A 480 -16.27 -7.05 -24.65
N LEU A 481 -15.17 -7.80 -24.67
CA LEU A 481 -13.89 -7.27 -24.26
C LEU A 481 -13.36 -6.38 -25.38
N SER A 482 -12.82 -5.20 -25.05
CA SER A 482 -12.15 -4.32 -26.01
C SER A 482 -10.87 -4.94 -26.57
N GLY A 483 -10.22 -5.82 -25.81
CA GLY A 483 -9.01 -6.53 -26.20
C GLY A 483 -8.37 -7.28 -25.03
N GLN A 484 -7.12 -7.70 -25.25
CA GLN A 484 -6.25 -8.30 -24.24
C GLN A 484 -4.92 -7.55 -24.23
N ARG A 485 -4.26 -7.50 -23.07
CA ARG A 485 -2.89 -7.00 -22.96
C ARG A 485 -2.05 -7.95 -22.13
N SER A 486 -0.78 -8.09 -22.49
CA SER A 486 0.20 -8.85 -21.72
C SER A 486 1.06 -7.90 -20.89
N GLU A 487 1.29 -8.25 -19.63
CA GLU A 487 2.20 -7.56 -18.73
C GLU A 487 3.20 -8.55 -18.12
N THR A 488 4.44 -8.12 -17.93
CA THR A 488 5.42 -8.92 -17.20
C THR A 488 5.12 -8.82 -15.70
N PRO A 489 5.02 -9.94 -14.96
CA PRO A 489 4.89 -9.93 -13.52
C PRO A 489 6.04 -9.16 -12.87
N ARG A 490 5.78 -8.45 -11.77
CA ARG A 490 6.87 -7.86 -10.98
C ARG A 490 7.81 -8.94 -10.43
N PRO A 491 9.13 -8.66 -10.36
CA PRO A 491 10.10 -9.60 -9.78
C PRO A 491 9.71 -10.01 -8.36
N GLY A 492 9.86 -11.29 -8.03
CA GLY A 492 9.57 -11.81 -6.68
C GLY A 492 8.14 -12.32 -6.47
N LEU A 493 7.25 -12.22 -7.47
CA LEU A 493 5.93 -12.84 -7.43
C LEU A 493 6.06 -14.37 -7.62
N PRO A 494 5.70 -15.21 -6.63
CA PRO A 494 5.77 -16.66 -6.80
C PRO A 494 4.61 -17.12 -7.72
N TRP A 495 4.89 -17.29 -9.01
CA TRP A 495 3.97 -17.87 -9.99
C TRP A 495 4.19 -19.39 -10.17
N PRO A 496 3.11 -20.19 -10.26
CA PRO A 496 2.04 -20.28 -9.29
C PRO A 496 2.47 -21.29 -8.21
N GLY A 497 3.41 -20.86 -7.36
CA GLY A 497 3.93 -21.69 -6.28
C GLY A 497 5.24 -22.39 -6.66
N LYS A 498 6.36 -21.73 -6.42
CA LYS A 498 7.38 -22.47 -5.69
C LYS A 498 6.80 -22.70 -4.31
N ARG A 499 6.47 -23.95 -3.95
CA ARG A 499 6.49 -24.31 -2.52
C ARG A 499 7.83 -23.78 -2.03
N GLY A 500 7.82 -22.87 -1.06
CA GLY A 500 9.05 -22.56 -0.35
C GLY A 500 9.63 -23.90 0.07
N ALA A 501 10.80 -24.27 -0.48
CA ALA A 501 11.58 -25.31 0.13
C ALA A 501 11.89 -24.77 1.52
N SER A 502 11.27 -25.40 2.52
CA SER A 502 11.52 -25.17 3.94
C SER A 502 13.00 -25.27 4.24
#